data_AF-A0A378AD91-F1
#
_entry.id   AF-A0A378AD91-F1
#
_cell.length_a   1.000
_cell.length_b   1.000
_cell.length_c   1.000
_cell.angle_alpha   90.00
_cell.angle_beta   90.00
_cell.angle_gamma   90.00
#
_symmetry.space_group_name_H-M   'P 1'
#
loop_
_entity.id
_entity.type
_entity.pdbx_description
1 polymer ?
#
loop_
_entity_poly.entity_id
_entity_poly.type
_entity_poly.pdbx_seq_one_letter_code
_entity_poly.pdbx_strand_id
1 'polypeptide(L)'
;MPLLTFDLIEGRTEQEVKTLLDAAHRAVLRAFEVPERDRYQIVHDNKAHHMVIEDTGLGLTRTRDLVVVRSIPARAARRRSSASSPFCRRSWRNTAA
;
A
#
# COMPACT_ATOMS: atom_id res chain seq x y z
N MET A 1 4.68 1.32 13.79
CA MET A 1 3.22 1.55 13.83
C MET A 1 2.73 2.41 12.65
N PRO A 2 2.92 2.00 11.37
CA PRO A 2 2.27 2.65 10.25
C PRO A 2 0.82 2.17 10.09
N LEU A 3 -0.12 3.09 9.90
CA LEU A 3 -1.48 2.75 9.46
C LEU A 3 -1.47 2.56 7.95
N LEU A 4 -1.91 1.39 7.49
CA LEU A 4 -2.09 1.10 6.07
C LEU A 4 -3.57 1.11 5.71
N THR A 5 -3.91 1.84 4.67
CA THR A 5 -5.24 1.85 4.07
C THR A 5 -5.12 1.37 2.63
N PHE A 6 -5.96 0.40 2.27
CA PHE A 6 -6.04 -0.18 0.93
C PHE A 6 -7.36 0.25 0.31
N ASP A 7 -7.29 1.00 -0.77
CA ASP A 7 -8.46 1.32 -1.57
C ASP A 7 -8.45 0.39 -2.80
N LEU A 8 -9.51 -0.41 -2.93
CA LEU A 8 -9.69 -1.44 -3.96
C LEU A 8 -10.94 -1.13 -4.79
N ILE A 9 -10.96 -1.64 -6.03
CA ILE A 9 -12.20 -1.68 -6.82
C ILE A 9 -13.00 -2.92 -6.42
N GLU A 10 -14.31 -2.75 -6.22
CA GLU A 10 -15.26 -3.84 -5.96
C GLU A 10 -15.15 -4.96 -7.03
N GLY A 11 -15.19 -6.22 -6.60
CA GLY A 11 -15.15 -7.39 -7.48
C GLY A 11 -14.17 -8.48 -7.08
N ARG A 12 -13.34 -8.25 -6.06
CA ARG A 12 -12.45 -9.26 -5.49
C ARG A 12 -13.15 -10.13 -4.46
N THR A 13 -12.71 -11.37 -4.36
CA THR A 13 -13.18 -12.29 -3.32
C THR A 13 -12.52 -11.97 -1.98
N GLU A 14 -13.20 -12.31 -0.88
CA GLU A 14 -12.66 -12.12 0.47
C GLU A 14 -11.31 -12.84 0.68
N GLN A 15 -11.11 -13.98 0.01
CA GLN A 15 -9.88 -14.77 0.07
C GLN A 15 -8.69 -14.03 -0.57
N GLU A 16 -8.92 -13.38 -1.71
CA GLU A 16 -7.92 -12.56 -2.40
C GLU A 16 -7.56 -11.32 -1.57
N VAL A 17 -8.57 -10.65 -1.00
CA VAL A 17 -8.36 -9.49 -0.13
C VAL A 17 -7.54 -9.88 1.10
N LYS A 18 -7.87 -11.00 1.75
CA LYS A 18 -7.10 -11.52 2.89
C LYS A 18 -5.65 -11.82 2.51
N THR A 19 -5.44 -12.46 1.35
CA THR A 19 -4.11 -12.77 0.84
C THR A 19 -3.29 -11.52 0.58
N LEU A 20 -3.91 -10.48 0.01
CA LEU A 20 -3.29 -9.17 -0.22
C LEU A 20 -2.87 -8.52 1.10
N LEU A 21 -3.76 -8.50 2.09
CA LEU A 21 -3.49 -7.93 3.41
C LEU A 21 -2.36 -8.65 4.14
N ASP A 22 -2.35 -9.98 4.09
CA ASP A 22 -1.30 -10.80 4.69
C ASP A 22 0.05 -10.60 3.98
N ALA A 23 0.06 -10.51 2.64
CA ALA A 23 1.27 -10.22 1.87
C ALA A 23 1.83 -8.82 2.19
N ALA A 24 0.97 -7.81 2.29
CA ALA A 24 1.36 -6.47 2.66
C ALA A 24 1.90 -6.41 4.09
N HIS A 25 1.27 -7.10 5.05
CA HIS A 25 1.75 -7.18 6.42
C HIS A 25 3.15 -7.81 6.50
N ARG A 26 3.36 -8.93 5.80
CA ARG A 26 4.69 -9.57 5.72
C ARG A 26 5.74 -8.64 5.11
N ALA A 27 5.38 -7.83 4.11
CA ALA A 27 6.29 -6.84 3.53
C ALA A 27 6.67 -5.75 4.54
N VAL A 28 5.73 -5.29 5.36
CA VAL A 28 5.98 -4.32 6.45
C VAL A 28 6.90 -4.91 7.51
N LEU A 29 6.64 -6.13 7.96
CA LEU A 29 7.48 -6.83 8.95
C LEU A 29 8.93 -6.93 8.47
N ARG A 30 9.13 -7.32 7.20
CA ARG A 30 10.48 -7.40 6.61
C ARG A 30 11.16 -6.06 6.43
N ALA A 31 10.39 -4.99 6.14
CA ALA A 31 10.96 -3.69 5.83
C ALA A 31 11.26 -2.83 7.06
N PHE A 32 10.47 -2.97 8.14
CA PHE A 32 10.53 -2.09 9.30
C PHE A 32 10.91 -2.79 10.61
N GLU A 33 11.12 -4.12 10.60
CA GLU A 33 11.48 -4.92 11.79
C GLU A 33 10.55 -4.66 12.98
N VAL A 34 9.27 -4.39 12.69
CA VAL A 34 8.25 -4.10 13.71
C VAL A 34 7.71 -5.40 14.31
N PRO A 35 7.19 -5.37 15.55
CA PRO A 35 6.55 -6.54 16.16
C PRO A 35 5.41 -7.08 15.30
N GLU A 36 5.22 -8.40 15.30
CA GLU A 36 4.24 -9.09 14.43
C GLU A 36 2.80 -8.60 14.61
N ARG A 37 2.47 -8.09 15.81
CA ARG A 37 1.14 -7.60 16.18
C ARG A 37 0.92 -6.11 15.84
N ASP A 38 1.92 -5.42 15.31
CA ASP A 38 1.79 -4.05 14.80
C ASP A 38 1.09 -4.06 13.41
N ARG A 39 -0.17 -4.51 13.41
CA ARG A 39 -0.99 -4.72 12.20
C ARG A 39 -2.20 -3.79 12.22
N TYR A 40 -2.06 -2.63 11.59
CA TYR A 40 -3.15 -1.67 11.39
C TYR A 40 -3.46 -1.55 9.91
N GLN A 41 -4.51 -2.23 9.48
CA GLN A 41 -4.91 -2.29 8.08
C GLN A 41 -6.41 -2.04 7.93
N ILE A 42 -6.78 -1.17 7.00
CA ILE A 42 -8.17 -0.86 6.64
C ILE A 42 -8.33 -1.09 5.15
N VAL A 43 -9.41 -1.74 4.74
CA VAL A 43 -9.77 -1.92 3.32
C VAL A 43 -11.03 -1.14 3.02
N HIS A 44 -11.02 -0.41 1.92
CA HIS A 44 -12.22 0.19 1.34
C HIS A 44 -12.45 -0.38 -0.05
N ASP A 45 -13.62 -0.98 -0.23
CA ASP A 45 -14.12 -1.35 -1.53
C ASP A 45 -14.83 -0.14 -2.14
N ASN A 46 -14.39 0.26 -3.32
CA ASN A 46 -14.91 1.40 -4.04
C ASN A 46 -15.46 0.97 -5.39
N LYS A 47 -16.54 1.64 -5.81
CA LYS A 47 -17.04 1.49 -7.18
C LYS A 47 -16.01 2.02 -8.17
N ALA A 48 -15.91 1.37 -9.34
CA ALA A 48 -14.92 1.71 -10.37
C ALA A 48 -14.94 3.20 -10.79
N HIS A 49 -16.09 3.88 -10.71
CA HIS A 49 -16.22 5.31 -11.05
C HIS A 49 -15.79 6.26 -9.93
N HIS A 50 -15.58 5.79 -8.70
CA HIS A 50 -15.05 6.60 -7.60
C HIS A 50 -13.52 6.67 -7.60
N MET A 51 -12.84 5.78 -8.34
CA MET A 51 -11.39 5.70 -8.41
C MET A 51 -10.90 6.07 -9.81
N VAL A 52 -10.49 7.32 -9.99
CA VAL A 52 -9.86 7.79 -11.24
C VAL A 52 -8.35 7.82 -11.03
N ILE A 53 -7.65 6.85 -11.62
CA ILE A 53 -6.19 6.72 -11.50
C ILE A 53 -5.61 6.63 -12.90
N GLU A 54 -5.07 7.75 -13.34
CA GLU A 54 -4.42 7.88 -14.63
C GLU A 54 -2.92 7.61 -14.53
N ASP A 55 -2.29 7.61 -15.68
CA ASP A 55 -0.94 7.11 -15.86
C ASP A 55 0.15 8.19 -15.73
N THR A 56 -0.20 9.45 -15.42
CA THR A 56 0.78 10.56 -15.28
C THR A 56 1.78 10.65 -16.47
N GLY A 57 1.38 10.14 -17.64
CA GLY A 57 2.21 10.07 -18.85
C GLY A 57 3.32 9.00 -18.86
N LEU A 58 3.23 7.93 -18.05
CA LEU A 58 4.27 6.88 -17.93
C LEU A 58 4.10 5.69 -18.90
N GLY A 59 3.05 5.66 -19.72
CA GLY A 59 2.73 4.57 -20.65
C GLY A 59 2.16 3.29 -20.00
N LEU A 60 1.67 3.33 -18.76
CA LEU A 60 1.13 2.18 -18.04
C LEU A 60 -0.38 2.02 -18.27
N THR A 61 -0.77 0.92 -18.90
CA THR A 61 -2.18 0.50 -18.99
C THR A 61 -2.64 -0.02 -17.63
N ARG A 62 -3.54 0.71 -16.96
CA ARG A 62 -4.13 0.28 -15.68
C ARG A 62 -5.30 -0.68 -15.93
N THR A 63 -5.29 -1.80 -15.22
CA THR A 63 -6.40 -2.75 -15.18
C THR A 63 -7.32 -2.47 -13.99
N ARG A 64 -8.49 -3.12 -13.96
CA ARG A 64 -9.44 -3.05 -12.84
C ARG A 64 -8.88 -3.64 -11.53
N ASP A 65 -7.76 -4.34 -11.62
CA ASP A 65 -7.03 -4.93 -10.48
C ASP A 65 -6.10 -3.95 -9.75
N LEU A 66 -6.31 -2.66 -9.95
CA LEU A 66 -5.53 -1.64 -9.27
C LEU A 66 -5.77 -1.68 -7.75
N VAL A 67 -4.68 -1.44 -7.01
CA VAL A 67 -4.68 -1.35 -5.56
C VAL A 67 -3.98 -0.06 -5.20
N VAL A 68 -4.67 0.83 -4.49
CA VAL A 68 -4.05 2.02 -3.92
C VAL A 68 -3.70 1.73 -2.48
N VAL A 69 -2.42 1.88 -2.14
CA VAL A 69 -1.93 1.71 -0.77
C VAL A 69 -1.53 3.07 -0.21
N ARG A 70 -2.24 3.49 0.82
CA ARG A 70 -1.90 4.68 1.60
C ARG A 70 -1.21 4.25 2.89
N SER A 71 0.01 4.71 3.08
CA SER A 71 0.75 4.53 4.33
C SER A 71 0.80 5.84 5.09
N ILE A 72 0.29 5.82 6.31
CA ILE A 72 0.41 6.94 7.25
C ILE A 72 1.40 6.51 8.33
N PRO A 73 2.64 7.01 8.31
CA PRO A 73 3.57 6.75 9.40
C PRO A 73 3.07 7.43 10.67
N ALA A 74 3.15 6.75 11.82
CA ALA A 74 2.98 7.42 13.11
C ALA A 74 3.96 8.59 13.18
N ARG A 75 3.44 9.81 13.37
CA ARG A 75 4.28 10.99 13.56
C ARG A 75 5.23 10.73 14.73
N ALA A 76 6.52 10.59 14.45
CA ALA A 76 7.52 10.94 15.45
C ALA A 76 7.31 12.42 15.78
N ALA A 77 7.13 12.76 17.06
CA ALA A 77 7.18 14.13 17.50
C ALA A 77 8.46 14.76 16.92
N ARG A 78 8.27 15.79 16.11
CA ARG A 78 9.27 16.49 15.31
C ARG A 78 10.55 16.77 16.13
N ARG A 79 11.63 16.04 15.86
CA ARG A 79 12.98 16.63 15.87
C ARG A 79 13.39 16.86 14.43
N ARG A 80 13.46 18.14 14.04
CA ARG A 80 14.04 18.55 12.77
C ARG A 80 15.49 18.10 12.75
N SER A 81 15.85 17.26 11.79
CA SER A 81 17.17 17.26 11.16
C SER A 81 17.01 16.59 9.80
N SER A 82 17.46 17.28 8.76
CA SER A 82 17.46 16.89 7.36
C SER A 82 17.93 15.46 7.11
N ALA A 83 17.07 14.60 6.59
CA ALA A 83 17.48 13.41 5.85
C ALA A 83 16.36 13.02 4.87
N SER A 84 16.56 13.40 3.62
CA SER A 84 15.91 12.80 2.46
C SER A 84 16.15 11.27 2.41
N SER A 85 15.17 10.54 1.84
CA SER A 85 15.25 9.16 1.26
C SER A 85 14.79 8.00 2.17
N PRO A 86 14.41 6.80 1.65
CA PRO A 86 14.37 6.27 0.26
C PRO A 86 13.09 5.45 -0.10
N PHE A 87 11.99 5.57 0.67
CA PHE A 87 10.86 4.62 0.65
C PHE A 87 10.19 4.42 -0.73
N CYS A 88 10.10 5.48 -1.55
CA CYS A 88 9.31 5.45 -2.77
C CYS A 88 9.97 4.73 -3.97
N ARG A 89 11.28 4.44 -3.95
CA ARG A 89 11.98 3.90 -5.14
C ARG A 89 12.15 2.38 -5.19
N ARG A 90 12.00 1.64 -4.08
CA ARG A 90 12.48 0.23 -4.02
C ARG A 90 11.41 -0.85 -4.03
N SER A 91 10.13 -0.50 -3.84
CA SER A 91 9.06 -1.49 -3.55
C SER A 91 8.37 -2.12 -4.77
N TRP A 92 8.47 -1.55 -5.97
CA TRP A 92 7.59 -1.91 -7.10
C TRP A 92 8.25 -2.71 -8.24
N ARG A 93 9.43 -3.33 -8.01
CA ARG A 93 10.12 -4.12 -9.06
C ARG A 93 9.86 -5.64 -9.04
N ASN A 94 9.22 -6.21 -8.02
CA ASN A 94 9.16 -7.68 -7.86
C ASN A 94 7.77 -8.30 -8.04
N THR A 95 6.92 -7.77 -8.92
CA THR A 95 5.62 -8.43 -9.25
C THR A 95 5.29 -8.32 -10.74
N ALA A 96 6.24 -8.73 -11.57
CA ALA A 96 6.04 -9.05 -12.98
C ALA A 96 7.04 -10.16 -13.37
N ALA A 97 6.70 -11.38 -13.00
CA ALA A 97 7.21 -12.63 -13.55
C ALA A 97 6.20 -13.73 -13.23
#